data_AF-A0AA41X491-F1
#
_entry.id   AF-A0AA41X491-F1
#
_cell.length_a   1.000
_cell.length_b   1.000
_cell.length_c   1.000
_cell.angle_alpha   90.00
_cell.angle_beta   90.00
_cell.angle_gamma   90.00
#
_symmetry.space_group_name_H-M   'P 1'
#
loop_
_entity.id
_entity.type
_entity.pdbx_description
1 polymer ?
#
loop_
_entity_poly.entity_id
_entity_poly.type
_entity_poly.pdbx_seq_one_letter_code
_entity_poly.pdbx_strand_id
1 'polypeptide(L)'
;MSEIELIMSIYTLLLFAGAFLMGFLLQYILHKVPFVKIGLFLYLVAGIYLLMRSWSAEFTLLSVTAGAFCLSAFFAKLARRATQQIEQQMEEDLPPPK
;
A
#
# COMPACT_ATOMS: atom_id res chain seq x y z
N MET A 1 -6.37 15.74 24.82
CA MET A 1 -6.83 14.66 23.94
C MET A 1 -7.81 13.82 24.75
N SER A 2 -9.03 13.66 24.26
CA SER A 2 -10.05 12.85 24.94
C SER A 2 -9.80 11.35 24.74
N GLU A 3 -10.40 10.51 25.58
CA GLU A 3 -10.31 9.05 25.46
C GLU A 3 -10.82 8.55 24.09
N ILE A 4 -11.86 9.19 23.57
CA ILE A 4 -12.45 8.89 22.26
C ILE A 4 -11.46 9.20 21.12
N GLU A 5 -10.78 10.34 21.18
CA GLU A 5 -9.76 10.71 20.19
C GLU A 5 -8.59 9.72 20.18
N LEU A 6 -8.19 9.23 21.36
CA LEU A 6 -7.13 8.21 21.48
C LEU A 6 -7.55 6.90 20.82
N ILE A 7 -8.76 6.41 21.12
CA ILE A 7 -9.30 5.16 20.53
C ILE A 7 -9.38 5.28 19.00
N MET A 8 -9.89 6.41 18.50
CA MET A 8 -9.99 6.66 17.05
C MET A 8 -8.61 6.75 16.38
N SER A 9 -7.62 7.31 17.06
CA SER A 9 -6.24 7.39 16.56
C SER A 9 -5.59 6.01 16.47
N ILE A 10 -5.75 5.17 17.52
CA ILE A 10 -5.25 3.79 17.53
C ILE A 10 -5.93 2.97 16.42
N TYR A 11 -7.25 3.10 16.29
CA TYR A 11 -8.00 2.43 15.23
C TYR A 11 -7.50 2.82 13.83
N THR A 12 -7.33 4.11 13.58
CA THR A 12 -6.82 4.62 12.30
C THR A 12 -5.40 4.12 12.02
N LEU A 13 -4.54 4.07 13.04
CA LEU A 13 -3.17 3.55 12.94
C LEU A 13 -3.15 2.06 12.59
N LEU A 14 -3.96 1.24 13.26
CA LEU A 14 -4.08 -0.19 12.97
C LEU A 14 -4.58 -0.44 11.55
N LEU A 15 -5.57 0.35 11.12
CA LEU A 15 -6.14 0.26 9.78
C LEU A 15 -5.12 0.66 8.71
N PHE A 16 -4.34 1.71 8.96
CA PHE A 16 -3.20 2.09 8.12
C PHE A 16 -2.15 0.97 8.04
N ALA A 17 -1.71 0.45 9.18
CA ALA A 17 -0.68 -0.59 9.23
C ALA A 17 -1.13 -1.87 8.50
N GLY A 18 -2.38 -2.29 8.70
CA GLY A 18 -2.96 -3.45 8.02
C GLY A 18 -3.05 -3.26 6.51
N ALA A 19 -3.56 -2.12 6.05
CA ALA A 19 -3.62 -1.79 4.63
C ALA A 19 -2.24 -1.70 3.98
N PHE A 20 -1.25 -1.15 4.70
CA PHE A 20 0.12 -1.07 4.24
C PHE A 20 0.76 -2.45 4.11
N LEU A 21 0.67 -3.30 5.13
CA LEU A 21 1.25 -4.65 5.12
C LEU A 21 0.63 -5.53 4.04
N MET A 22 -0.70 -5.53 3.96
CA MET A 22 -1.43 -6.29 2.96
C MET A 22 -1.08 -5.80 1.55
N GLY A 23 -1.07 -4.48 1.33
CA GLY A 23 -0.70 -3.89 0.05
C GLY A 23 0.74 -4.21 -0.36
N PHE A 24 1.68 -4.16 0.60
CA PHE A 24 3.08 -4.50 0.36
C PHE A 24 3.22 -5.97 -0.06
N LEU A 25 2.64 -6.90 0.70
CA LEU A 25 2.66 -8.34 0.40
C LEU A 25 2.04 -8.64 -0.96
N LEU A 26 0.85 -8.11 -1.24
CA LEU A 26 0.14 -8.36 -2.48
C LEU A 26 0.96 -7.88 -3.68
N GLN A 27 1.52 -6.68 -3.60
CA GLN A 27 2.28 -6.07 -4.70
C GLN A 27 3.68 -6.66 -4.83
N TYR A 28 4.27 -7.10 -3.72
CA TYR A 28 5.55 -7.78 -3.72
C TYR A 28 5.43 -9.18 -4.33
N ILE A 29 4.37 -9.94 -4.04
CA ILE A 29 4.17 -11.28 -4.61
C ILE A 29 3.67 -11.17 -6.06
N LEU A 30 2.56 -10.46 -6.26
CA LEU A 30 1.81 -10.43 -7.53
C LEU A 30 2.09 -9.17 -8.36
N HIS A 31 3.36 -8.85 -8.54
CA HIS A 31 3.84 -7.65 -9.24
C HIS A 31 3.37 -7.42 -10.69
N LYS A 32 2.94 -8.47 -11.38
CA LYS A 32 2.43 -8.35 -12.75
C LYS A 32 1.03 -7.74 -12.79
N VAL A 33 0.32 -7.77 -11.67
CA VAL A 33 -1.05 -7.24 -11.57
C VAL A 33 -0.97 -5.78 -11.13
N PRO A 34 -1.66 -4.85 -11.84
CA PRO A 34 -1.63 -3.43 -11.53
C PRO A 34 -2.54 -3.10 -10.32
N PHE A 35 -2.27 -3.67 -9.15
CA PHE A 35 -3.09 -3.52 -7.95
C PHE A 35 -3.32 -2.07 -7.53
N VAL A 36 -2.36 -1.18 -7.78
CA VAL A 36 -2.53 0.25 -7.53
C VAL A 36 -3.68 0.82 -8.37
N LYS A 37 -3.79 0.43 -9.65
CA LYS A 37 -4.88 0.89 -10.54
C LYS A 37 -6.22 0.33 -10.08
N ILE A 38 -6.26 -0.95 -9.69
CA ILE A 38 -7.46 -1.61 -9.17
C ILE A 38 -7.91 -0.94 -7.87
N GLY A 39 -6.98 -0.69 -6.96
CA GLY A 39 -7.23 0.01 -5.70
C GLY A 39 -7.75 1.43 -5.91
N LEU A 40 -7.16 2.18 -6.86
CA LEU A 40 -7.60 3.53 -7.21
C LEU A 40 -9.02 3.53 -7.80
N PHE A 41 -9.35 2.53 -8.63
CA PHE A 41 -10.69 2.36 -9.17
C PHE A 41 -11.72 2.06 -8.07
N LEU A 42 -11.42 1.11 -7.17
CA LEU A 42 -12.27 0.81 -6.02
C LEU A 42 -12.45 2.02 -5.10
N TYR A 43 -11.38 2.79 -4.86
CA TYR A 43 -11.42 4.04 -4.12
C TYR A 43 -12.38 5.05 -4.77
N LEU A 44 -12.31 5.23 -6.09
CA LEU A 44 -13.20 6.14 -6.81
C LEU A 44 -14.67 5.72 -6.66
N VAL A 45 -14.98 4.44 -6.83
CA VAL A 45 -16.34 3.89 -6.68
C VAL A 45 -16.86 4.09 -5.27
N ALA A 46 -16.05 3.74 -4.26
CA ALA A 46 -16.40 3.95 -2.86
C ALA A 46 -16.57 5.44 -2.52
N GLY A 47 -15.69 6.31 -3.03
CA GLY A 47 -15.77 7.75 -2.83
C GLY A 47 -17.05 8.36 -3.40
N ILE A 48 -17.47 7.96 -4.61
CA ILE A 48 -18.75 8.41 -5.21
C ILE A 48 -19.93 7.96 -4.35
N TYR A 49 -19.94 6.71 -3.91
CA TYR A 49 -21.00 6.18 -3.04
C TYR A 49 -21.09 6.96 -1.70
N LEU A 50 -19.95 7.22 -1.06
CA LEU A 50 -19.90 7.94 0.21
C LEU A 50 -20.29 9.42 0.06
N LEU A 51 -19.94 10.06 -1.05
CA LEU A 51 -20.38 11.42 -1.37
C LEU A 51 -21.91 11.52 -1.44
N MET A 52 -22.60 10.51 -1.98
CA MET A 52 -24.06 10.48 -2.01
C MET A 52 -24.70 10.33 -0.61
N ARG A 53 -23.96 9.80 0.37
CA ARG A 53 -24.44 9.58 1.75
C ARG A 53 -24.00 10.65 2.75
N SER A 54 -23.20 11.64 2.35
CA SER A 54 -22.69 12.73 3.20
C SER A 54 -21.88 12.26 4.43
N TRP A 55 -21.25 11.09 4.36
CA TRP A 55 -20.51 10.50 5.48
C TRP A 55 -19.03 10.89 5.45
N SER A 56 -18.69 12.00 6.09
CA SER A 56 -17.33 12.59 6.08
C SER A 56 -16.29 11.74 6.81
N ALA A 57 -16.66 11.05 7.90
CA ALA A 57 -15.75 10.21 8.67
C ALA A 57 -15.26 8.99 7.86
N GLU A 58 -16.14 8.43 7.02
CA GLU A 58 -15.80 7.29 6.16
C GLU A 58 -14.89 7.71 5.00
N PHE A 59 -15.03 8.95 4.52
CA PHE A 59 -14.13 9.51 3.51
C PHE A 59 -12.69 9.62 4.04
N THR A 60 -12.53 10.02 5.30
CA THR A 60 -11.22 10.07 5.97
C THR A 60 -10.60 8.68 6.07
N LEU A 61 -11.35 7.68 6.55
CA LEU A 61 -10.86 6.30 6.67
C LEU A 61 -10.50 5.71 5.30
N LEU A 62 -11.32 5.95 4.28
CA LEU A 62 -11.06 5.53 2.90
C LEU A 62 -9.77 6.17 2.36
N SER A 63 -9.57 7.47 2.62
CA SER A 63 -8.39 8.22 2.20
C SER A 63 -7.12 7.72 2.89
N VAL A 64 -7.18 7.45 4.20
CA VAL A 64 -6.06 6.87 4.97
C VAL A 64 -5.67 5.49 4.43
N THR A 65 -6.67 4.64 4.15
CA THR A 65 -6.45 3.30 3.58
C THR A 65 -5.79 3.38 2.21
N ALA A 66 -6.29 4.27 1.33
CA ALA A 66 -5.73 4.48 0.01
C ALA A 66 -4.30 5.03 0.08
N GLY A 67 -4.04 5.98 0.99
CA GLY A 67 -2.69 6.49 1.26
C GLY A 67 -1.73 5.40 1.71
N ALA A 68 -2.14 4.55 2.65
CA ALA A 68 -1.37 3.40 3.11
C ALA A 68 -1.01 2.43 1.97
N PHE A 69 -2.00 2.15 1.10
CA PHE A 69 -1.82 1.26 -0.04
C PHE A 69 -0.86 1.85 -1.08
N CYS A 70 -0.96 3.14 -1.38
CA CYS A 70 -0.04 3.84 -2.27
C CYS A 70 1.39 3.87 -1.72
N LEU A 71 1.56 4.12 -0.42
CA LEU A 71 2.87 4.05 0.23
C LEU A 71 3.44 2.63 0.15
N SER A 72 2.64 1.60 0.44
CA SER A 72 3.09 0.21 0.33
C SER A 72 3.56 -0.14 -1.08
N ALA A 73 2.93 0.42 -2.12
CA ALA A 73 3.30 0.23 -3.51
C ALA A 73 4.68 0.80 -3.82
N PHE A 74 4.94 2.01 -3.32
CA PHE A 74 6.23 2.67 -3.45
C PHE A 74 7.34 1.84 -2.80
N PHE A 75 7.14 1.39 -1.56
CA PHE A 75 8.11 0.56 -0.86
C PHE A 75 8.30 -0.81 -1.50
N ALA A 76 7.23 -1.46 -1.97
CA ALA A 76 7.34 -2.76 -2.66
C ALA A 76 8.17 -2.64 -3.95
N LYS A 77 8.00 -1.54 -4.69
CA LYS A 77 8.81 -1.25 -5.88
C LYS A 77 10.27 -0.96 -5.52
N LEU A 78 10.52 -0.24 -4.42
CA LEU A 78 11.87 0.04 -3.93
C LEU A 78 12.58 -1.24 -3.51
N ALA A 79 11.92 -2.09 -2.70
CA ALA A 79 12.46 -3.36 -2.24
C ALA A 79 12.86 -4.26 -3.42
N ARG A 80 11.99 -4.36 -4.44
CA ARG A 80 12.28 -5.13 -5.66
C ARG A 80 13.48 -4.60 -6.42
N ARG A 81 13.60 -3.28 -6.57
CA ARG A 81 14.78 -2.69 -7.21
C ARG A 81 16.06 -2.99 -6.45
N ALA A 82 16.03 -2.93 -5.12
CA ALA A 82 17.17 -3.28 -4.29
C ALA A 82 17.56 -4.76 -4.47
N THR A 83 16.59 -5.68 -4.48
CA THR A 83 16.84 -7.11 -4.72
C THR A 83 17.44 -7.36 -6.10
N GLN A 84 16.91 -6.73 -7.15
CA GLN A 84 17.42 -6.88 -8.52
C GLN A 84 18.86 -6.37 -8.67
N GLN A 85 19.21 -5.26 -8.00
CA GLN A 85 20.58 -4.74 -8.03
C GLN A 85 21.57 -5.70 -7.37
N ILE A 86 21.17 -6.33 -6.24
CA ILE A 86 21.98 -7.33 -5.56
C ILE A 86 22.16 -8.57 -6.43
N GLU A 87 21.08 -9.07 -7.04
CA GLU A 87 21.14 -10.22 -7.95
C GLU A 87 22.06 -9.96 -9.16
N GLN A 88 21.98 -8.77 -9.77
CA GLN A 88 22.86 -8.39 -10.89
C GLN A 88 24.32 -8.29 -10.49
N GLN A 89 24.62 -7.71 -9.33
CA GLN A 89 26.00 -7.65 -8.82
C GLN A 89 26.56 -9.06 -8.54
N MET A 90 25.74 -9.97 -8.03
CA MET A 90 26.16 -11.36 -7.79
C MET A 90 26.42 -12.14 -9.09
N GLU A 91 25.72 -11.84 -10.18
CA GLU A 91 25.95 -12.47 -11.50
C GLU A 91 27.22 -11.95 -12.20
N GLU A 92 27.55 -10.66 -12.05
CA GLU A 92 28.79 -10.08 -12.61
C GLU A 92 30.08 -10.60 -11.94
N ASP A 93 30.01 -11.03 -10.67
CA ASP A 93 31.15 -11.57 -9.91
C ASP A 93 31.42 -13.06 -10.17
N LEU A 94 30.61 -13.75 -10.99
CA LEU A 94 30.84 -15.15 -11.33
C LEU A 94 31.88 -15.27 -12.46
N PRO A 95 33.00 -16.01 -12.26
CA PRO A 95 34.01 -16.18 -13.29
C PRO A 95 33.39 -16.88 -14.51
N PRO A 96 33.77 -16.49 -15.74
CA PRO A 96 33.16 -17.01 -16.96
C PRO A 96 33.27 -18.54 -17.01
N PRO A 97 32.21 -19.23 -17.46
CA PRO A 97 32.23 -20.68 -17.58
C PRO A 97 33.37 -21.10 -18.52
N LYS A 98 34.26 -21.96 -18.03
CA LYS A 98 35.38 -22.56 -18.78
C LYS A 98 34.90 -23.51 -19.85
#